data_AF-A0A1Y6CRL0-F1
#
_entry.id   AF-A0A1Y6CRL0-F1
#
_cell.length_a   1.000
_cell.length_b   1.000
_cell.length_c   1.000
_cell.angle_alpha   90.00
_cell.angle_beta   90.00
_cell.angle_gamma   90.00
#
_symmetry.space_group_name_H-M   'P 1'
#
loop_
_entity.id
_entity.type
_entity.pdbx_description
1 polymer ?
#
loop_
_entity_poly.entity_id
_entity_poly.type
_entity_poly.pdbx_seq_one_letter_code
_entity_poly.pdbx_strand_id
1 'polypeptide(L)'
;MARRPVHLAAAGKRPVSRDAIWSAVRRLVQFTVPQLAGETNMHRDTIKSYVAGLEAAGYVRRVGLQESRSGAYGVKGGAPFPAIAYLLVRDVGVEAPRVRRNGTEVRQGGARDQMWRAMKMIGEFSTRDLAVHAST
;
A
#
# COMPACT_ATOMS: atom_id res chain seq x y z
N MET A 1 -21.48 6.71 -4.62
CA MET A 1 -21.20 5.28 -4.35
C MET A 1 -20.45 5.15 -3.02
N ALA A 2 -21.11 4.62 -1.99
CA ALA A 2 -20.53 4.46 -0.65
C ALA A 2 -19.60 3.24 -0.60
N ARG A 3 -18.43 3.41 0.02
CA ARG A 3 -17.42 2.35 0.17
C ARG A 3 -17.90 1.39 1.27
N ARG A 4 -17.95 0.09 0.98
CA ARG A 4 -18.32 -0.93 1.97
C ARG A 4 -17.26 -1.01 3.08
N PRO A 5 -17.66 -1.28 4.33
CA PRO A 5 -16.73 -1.35 5.45
C PRO A 5 -15.79 -2.55 5.34
N VAL A 6 -14.53 -2.34 5.76
CA VAL A 6 -13.37 -3.23 5.57
C VAL A 6 -13.57 -4.65 6.11
N HIS A 7 -14.40 -4.85 7.13
CA HIS A 7 -14.63 -6.15 7.74
C HIS A 7 -15.51 -7.10 6.89
N LEU A 8 -16.26 -6.61 5.91
CA LEU A 8 -17.12 -7.43 5.04
C LEU A 8 -16.42 -7.90 3.74
N ALA A 9 -15.20 -7.45 3.47
CA ALA A 9 -14.46 -7.82 2.26
C ALA A 9 -13.72 -9.17 2.37
N ALA A 10 -13.68 -9.77 3.55
CA ALA A 10 -12.99 -11.04 3.81
C ALA A 10 -13.71 -12.28 3.21
N ALA A 11 -14.97 -12.14 2.79
CA ALA A 11 -15.75 -13.23 2.21
C ALA A 11 -15.68 -13.23 0.66
N GLY A 12 -14.73 -13.99 0.11
CA GLY A 12 -14.88 -14.62 -1.21
C GLY A 12 -14.38 -13.87 -2.46
N LYS A 13 -13.84 -12.65 -2.36
CA LYS A 13 -13.16 -11.99 -3.50
C LYS A 13 -11.76 -11.55 -3.10
N ARG A 14 -10.74 -11.94 -3.89
CA ARG A 14 -9.35 -11.50 -3.71
C ARG A 14 -9.33 -9.98 -3.52
N PRO A 15 -8.75 -9.46 -2.44
CA PRO A 15 -8.87 -8.05 -2.11
C PRO A 15 -8.27 -7.18 -3.22
N VAL A 16 -9.04 -6.19 -3.68
CA VAL A 16 -8.68 -5.25 -4.75
C VAL A 16 -8.14 -3.94 -4.13
N SER A 17 -7.41 -4.04 -3.01
CA SER A 17 -6.98 -2.90 -2.19
C SER A 17 -5.45 -2.78 -2.11
N ARG A 18 -4.96 -1.61 -1.65
CA ARG A 18 -3.53 -1.40 -1.35
C ARG A 18 -3.01 -2.39 -0.31
N ASP A 19 -3.86 -2.84 0.60
CA ASP A 19 -3.54 -3.87 1.60
C ASP A 19 -3.25 -5.22 0.95
N ALA A 20 -3.91 -5.55 -0.17
CA ALA A 20 -3.60 -6.76 -0.94
C ALA A 20 -2.20 -6.69 -1.56
N ILE A 21 -1.83 -5.54 -2.12
CA ILE A 21 -0.47 -5.33 -2.64
C ILE A 21 0.54 -5.39 -1.50
N TRP A 22 0.28 -4.71 -0.39
CA TRP A 22 1.19 -4.66 0.74
C TRP A 22 1.40 -6.03 1.42
N SER A 23 0.33 -6.79 1.63
CA SER A 23 0.43 -8.15 2.14
C SER A 23 1.21 -9.07 1.19
N ALA A 24 1.04 -8.95 -0.13
CA ALA A 24 1.85 -9.66 -1.09
C ALA A 24 3.32 -9.24 -1.04
N VAL A 25 3.61 -7.94 -0.92
CA VAL A 25 4.96 -7.41 -0.75
C VAL A 25 5.64 -7.98 0.50
N ARG A 26 4.95 -7.99 1.64
CA ARG A 26 5.48 -8.56 2.90
C ARG A 26 5.70 -10.06 2.83
N ARG A 27 4.80 -10.80 2.18
CA ARG A 27 4.94 -12.25 2.00
C ARG A 27 6.11 -12.62 1.10
N LEU A 28 6.30 -11.88 0.01
CA LEU A 28 7.33 -12.19 -0.98
C LEU A 28 8.71 -11.68 -0.56
N VAL A 29 8.78 -10.56 0.18
CA VAL A 29 10.00 -9.83 0.60
C VAL A 29 10.81 -9.30 -0.58
N GLN A 30 11.13 -10.14 -1.55
CA GLN A 30 11.65 -9.79 -2.87
C GLN A 30 10.60 -10.11 -3.93
N PHE A 31 10.27 -9.15 -4.78
CA PHE A 31 9.18 -9.29 -5.74
C PHE A 31 9.40 -8.48 -7.02
N THR A 32 8.66 -8.85 -8.06
CA THR A 32 8.54 -8.07 -9.29
C THR A 32 7.10 -7.59 -9.49
N VAL A 33 6.89 -6.50 -10.24
CA VAL A 33 5.54 -5.99 -10.54
C VAL A 33 4.65 -7.02 -11.26
N PRO A 34 5.13 -7.80 -12.25
CA PRO A 34 4.34 -8.86 -12.87
C PRO A 34 3.96 -9.98 -11.91
N GLN A 35 4.83 -10.32 -10.96
CA GLN A 35 4.54 -11.30 -9.91
C GLN A 35 3.44 -10.78 -8.98
N LEU A 36 3.53 -9.52 -8.53
CA LEU A 36 2.46 -8.89 -7.77
C LEU A 36 1.13 -8.84 -8.54
N ALA A 37 1.15 -8.63 -9.85
CA ALA A 37 -0.06 -8.63 -10.69
C ALA A 37 -0.65 -10.04 -10.90
N GLY A 38 0.13 -11.10 -10.72
CA GLY A 38 -0.39 -12.48 -10.72
C GLY A 38 -1.03 -12.84 -9.37
N GLU A 39 -0.42 -12.37 -8.28
CA GLU A 39 -0.89 -12.59 -6.91
C GLU A 39 -2.11 -11.72 -6.55
N THR A 40 -2.13 -10.50 -7.08
CA THR A 40 -3.21 -9.52 -6.85
C THR A 40 -4.04 -9.40 -8.12
N ASN A 41 -5.38 -9.39 -8.01
CA ASN A 41 -6.27 -9.16 -9.16
C ASN A 41 -6.33 -7.66 -9.53
N MET A 42 -5.19 -6.97 -9.56
CA MET A 42 -5.07 -5.53 -9.74
C MET A 42 -4.34 -5.18 -11.04
N HIS A 43 -4.75 -4.07 -11.66
CA HIS A 43 -4.12 -3.59 -12.87
C HIS A 43 -2.64 -3.22 -12.64
N ARG A 44 -1.77 -3.59 -13.58
CA ARG A 44 -0.31 -3.39 -13.47
C ARG A 44 0.05 -1.93 -13.23
N ASP A 45 -0.65 -0.99 -13.85
CA ASP A 45 -0.35 0.44 -13.69
C ASP A 45 -0.68 0.96 -12.28
N THR A 46 -1.69 0.38 -11.63
CA THR A 46 -2.01 0.67 -10.23
C THR A 46 -0.89 0.17 -9.32
N ILE A 47 -0.41 -1.04 -9.56
CA ILE A 47 0.71 -1.63 -8.82
C ILE A 47 1.99 -0.81 -9.04
N LYS A 48 2.33 -0.48 -10.30
CA LYS A 48 3.48 0.37 -10.63
C LYS A 48 3.43 1.71 -9.92
N SER A 49 2.29 2.38 -9.96
CA SER A 49 2.11 3.69 -9.32
C SER A 49 2.29 3.62 -7.82
N TYR A 50 1.81 2.54 -7.18
CA TYR A 50 1.95 2.33 -5.75
C TYR A 50 3.38 1.95 -5.36
N VAL A 51 4.00 1.00 -6.07
CA VAL A 51 5.39 0.57 -5.84
C VAL A 51 6.36 1.74 -6.05
N ALA A 52 6.14 2.60 -7.04
CA ALA A 52 6.93 3.83 -7.22
C ALA A 52 6.83 4.77 -6.01
N GLY A 53 5.63 4.90 -5.43
CA GLY A 53 5.44 5.65 -4.19
C GLY A 53 6.14 5.02 -2.99
N LEU A 54 6.11 3.68 -2.88
CA LEU A 54 6.81 2.94 -1.82
C LEU A 54 8.33 3.09 -1.94
N GLU A 55 8.85 3.07 -3.17
CA GLU A 55 10.26 3.28 -3.47
C GLU A 55 10.70 4.68 -3.07
N ALA A 56 9.96 5.71 -3.51
CA ALA A 56 10.25 7.10 -3.19
C ALA A 56 10.14 7.41 -1.68
N ALA A 57 9.26 6.70 -0.96
CA ALA A 57 9.13 6.80 0.49
C ALA A 57 10.11 5.91 1.29
N GLY A 58 10.97 5.14 0.60
CA GLY A 58 11.99 4.30 1.23
C GLY A 58 11.50 2.98 1.84
N TYR A 59 10.27 2.55 1.52
CA TYR A 59 9.75 1.25 1.97
C TYR A 59 10.35 0.08 1.19
N VAL A 60 10.57 0.27 -0.11
CA VAL A 60 11.12 -0.75 -1.00
C VAL A 60 12.30 -0.18 -1.79
N ARG A 61 13.22 -1.04 -2.24
CA ARG A 61 14.39 -0.65 -3.03
C ARG A 61 14.54 -1.55 -4.24
N ARG A 62 14.91 -0.99 -5.39
CA ARG A 62 15.30 -1.79 -6.57
C ARG A 62 16.61 -2.53 -6.29
N VAL A 63 16.60 -3.83 -6.51
CA VAL A 63 17.77 -4.71 -6.30
C VAL A 63 18.35 -5.28 -7.60
N GLY A 64 17.66 -5.10 -8.74
CA GLY A 64 18.17 -5.50 -10.04
C GLY A 64 17.07 -5.93 -11.01
N LEU A 65 17.44 -6.75 -11.98
CA LEU A 65 16.52 -7.43 -12.89
C LEU A 65 16.39 -8.89 -12.48
N GLN A 66 15.16 -9.39 -12.46
CA GLN A 66 14.82 -10.79 -12.22
C GLN A 66 13.95 -11.30 -13.36
N GLU A 67 14.21 -12.53 -13.78
CA GLU A 67 13.38 -13.20 -14.78
C GLU A 67 11.97 -13.43 -14.24
N SER A 68 10.98 -12.84 -14.88
CA SER A 68 9.58 -13.06 -14.58
C SER A 68 8.96 -13.98 -15.62
N ARG A 69 8.34 -15.07 -15.16
CA ARG A 69 7.53 -15.99 -15.98
C ARG A 69 6.04 -15.59 -16.01
N SER A 70 5.63 -14.62 -15.17
CA SER A 70 4.26 -14.11 -15.09
C SER A 70 3.96 -13.18 -16.27
N GLY A 71 3.30 -13.73 -17.29
CA GLY A 71 3.12 -13.16 -18.63
C GLY A 71 2.81 -11.67 -18.65
N ALA A 72 3.68 -10.89 -19.28
CA ALA A 72 3.36 -9.52 -19.66
C ALA A 72 2.14 -9.49 -20.59
N TYR A 73 1.35 -8.42 -20.51
CA TYR A 73 0.16 -8.24 -21.34
C TYR A 73 0.56 -8.38 -22.83
N GLY A 74 -0.02 -9.36 -23.52
CA GLY A 74 0.25 -9.66 -24.93
C GLY A 74 1.33 -10.72 -25.20
N VAL A 75 2.01 -11.28 -24.19
CA VAL A 75 2.98 -12.36 -24.41
C VAL A 75 2.26 -13.71 -24.37
N LYS A 76 1.90 -14.22 -25.56
CA LYS A 76 1.53 -15.63 -25.75
C LYS A 76 2.78 -16.48 -25.55
N GLY A 77 2.82 -17.24 -24.45
CA GLY A 77 3.93 -18.15 -24.13
C GLY A 77 4.79 -17.61 -23.00
N GLY A 78 4.90 -18.36 -21.91
CA GLY A 78 5.60 -18.00 -20.67
C GLY A 78 7.13 -17.91 -20.79
N ALA A 79 7.64 -17.31 -21.88
CA ALA A 79 9.03 -16.98 -22.03
C ALA A 79 9.46 -16.05 -20.87
N PRO A 80 10.58 -16.34 -20.19
CA PRO A 80 11.12 -15.45 -19.18
C PRO A 80 11.40 -14.08 -19.80
N PHE A 81 10.98 -13.02 -19.12
CA PHE A 81 11.35 -11.66 -19.50
C PHE A 81 11.98 -10.95 -18.29
N PRO A 82 12.97 -10.06 -18.50
CA PRO A 82 13.59 -9.32 -17.42
C PRO A 82 12.57 -8.33 -16.83
N ALA A 83 12.32 -8.44 -15.53
CA ALA A 83 11.48 -7.52 -14.78
C ALA A 83 12.29 -6.91 -13.63
N ILE A 84 11.99 -5.65 -13.29
CA ILE A 84 12.65 -4.98 -12.16
C ILE A 84 12.25 -5.68 -10.85
N ALA A 85 13.26 -6.12 -10.11
CA ALA A 85 13.14 -6.72 -8.79
C ALA A 85 13.24 -5.63 -7.71
N TYR A 86 12.33 -5.71 -6.75
CA TYR A 86 12.27 -4.84 -5.59
C TYR A 86 12.43 -5.69 -4.32
N LEU A 87 13.11 -5.14 -3.33
CA LEU A 87 13.24 -5.69 -1.99
C LEU A 87 12.51 -4.80 -1.00
N LEU A 88 11.75 -5.41 -0.10
CA LEU A 88 11.17 -4.74 1.06
C LEU A 88 12.28 -4.40 2.06
N VAL A 89 12.51 -3.11 2.28
CA VAL A 89 13.56 -2.59 3.19
C VAL A 89 12.97 -2.19 4.53
N ARG A 90 11.74 -1.66 4.54
CA ARG A 90 11.06 -1.21 5.76
C ARG A 90 9.65 -1.79 5.80
N ASP A 91 9.42 -2.69 6.76
CA ASP A 91 8.08 -3.19 7.08
C ASP A 91 7.44 -2.33 8.17
N VAL A 92 6.20 -1.88 7.95
CA VAL A 92 5.38 -1.09 8.89
C VAL A 92 4.20 -1.88 9.46
N GLY A 93 4.19 -3.19 9.27
CA GLY A 93 3.17 -4.08 9.79
C GLY A 93 2.03 -4.31 8.82
N VAL A 94 0.85 -4.63 9.34
CA VAL A 94 -0.29 -5.12 8.54
C VAL A 94 -0.93 -4.00 7.70
N GLU A 95 -0.92 -2.78 8.21
CA GLU A 95 -1.54 -1.64 7.54
C GLU A 95 -0.66 -1.15 6.39
N ALA A 96 -1.24 -1.04 5.19
CA ALA A 96 -0.52 -0.59 4.02
C ALA A 96 -0.13 0.89 4.13
N PRO A 97 1.16 1.25 3.95
CA PRO A 97 1.58 2.63 4.03
C PRO A 97 0.89 3.46 2.94
N ARG A 98 0.31 4.59 3.37
CA ARG A 98 -0.39 5.51 2.48
C ARG A 98 0.61 6.47 1.86
N VAL A 99 1.19 6.06 0.74
CA VAL A 99 2.13 6.87 -0.03
C VAL A 99 1.50 7.41 -1.30
N ARG A 100 1.85 8.63 -1.67
CA ARG A 100 1.62 9.18 -3.01
C ARG A 100 2.73 8.71 -3.95
N ARG A 101 2.52 8.89 -5.26
CA ARG A 101 3.51 8.52 -6.29
C ARG A 101 4.84 9.26 -6.14
N ASN A 102 4.83 10.46 -5.59
CA ASN A 102 6.03 11.27 -5.30
C ASN A 102 6.73 10.86 -4.00
N GLY A 103 6.31 9.78 -3.33
CA GLY A 103 6.87 9.34 -2.05
C GLY A 103 6.41 10.14 -0.84
N THR A 104 5.61 11.20 -1.00
CA THR A 104 5.08 11.90 0.16
C THR A 104 4.02 11.05 0.85
N GLU A 105 4.11 10.96 2.17
CA GLU A 105 3.08 10.32 2.98
C GLU A 105 1.76 11.08 2.82
N VAL A 106 0.68 10.35 2.57
CA VAL A 106 -0.66 10.92 2.53
C VAL A 106 -1.07 11.22 3.98
N ARG A 107 -0.74 12.42 4.46
CA ARG A 107 -1.18 12.94 5.77
C ARG A 107 -2.68 13.31 5.84
N GLN A 108 -3.48 13.07 4.79
CA GLN A 108 -4.93 13.22 4.90
C GLN A 108 -5.53 12.07 5.71
N GLY A 109 -5.91 12.38 6.96
CA GLY A 109 -6.40 11.43 7.97
C GLY A 109 -5.74 11.63 9.34
N GLY A 110 -4.50 12.12 9.36
CA GLY A 110 -3.72 12.30 10.60
C GLY A 110 -4.36 13.26 11.59
N ALA A 111 -5.03 14.32 11.13
CA ALA A 111 -5.75 15.24 12.01
C ALA A 111 -6.87 14.55 12.79
N ARG A 112 -7.57 13.57 12.19
CA ARG A 112 -8.65 12.83 12.83
C ARG A 112 -8.12 11.80 13.84
N ASP A 113 -7.01 11.15 13.52
CA ASP A 113 -6.34 10.23 14.44
C ASP A 113 -5.67 10.97 15.61
N GLN A 114 -5.08 12.15 15.37
CA GLN A 114 -4.56 13.04 16.41
C GLN A 114 -5.69 13.56 17.31
N MET A 115 -6.81 13.94 16.72
CA MET A 115 -8.01 14.34 17.46
C MET A 115 -8.54 13.19 18.32
N TRP A 116 -8.54 11.94 17.83
CA TRP A 116 -8.93 10.77 18.62
C TRP A 116 -7.94 10.43 19.75
N ARG A 117 -6.64 10.62 19.51
CA ARG A 117 -5.60 10.51 20.56
C ARG A 117 -5.78 11.58 21.64
N ALA A 118 -6.01 12.82 21.25
CA ALA A 118 -6.34 13.92 22.16
C ALA A 118 -7.62 13.59 22.95
N MET A 119 -8.66 13.12 22.26
CA MET A 119 -9.94 12.74 22.86
C MET A 119 -9.79 11.68 23.96
N LYS A 120 -9.00 10.63 23.71
CA LYS A 120 -8.69 9.58 24.71
C LYS A 120 -7.85 10.07 25.88
N MET A 121 -7.03 11.09 25.67
CA MET A 121 -6.12 11.63 26.68
C MET A 121 -6.83 12.62 27.63
N ILE A 122 -7.80 13.38 27.12
CA ILE A 122 -8.46 14.46 27.85
C ILE A 122 -9.71 13.98 28.62
N GLY A 123 -10.35 12.87 28.19
CA GLY A 123 -11.43 12.21 28.94
C GLY A 123 -12.79 12.95 28.86
N GLU A 124 -12.86 14.18 29.36
CA GLU A 124 -13.99 15.12 29.18
C GLU A 124 -13.49 16.36 28.44
N PHE A 125 -14.08 16.68 27.29
CA PHE A 125 -13.62 17.79 26.44
C PHE A 125 -14.81 18.55 25.83
N SER A 126 -14.64 19.86 25.61
CA SER A 126 -15.55 20.65 24.79
C SER A 126 -15.08 20.68 23.33
N THR A 127 -15.98 21.01 22.38
CA THR A 127 -15.64 21.15 20.95
C THR A 127 -14.55 22.18 20.68
N ARG A 128 -14.37 23.16 21.57
CA ARG A 128 -13.37 24.23 21.46
C ARG A 128 -11.96 23.72 21.79
N ASP A 129 -11.84 22.81 22.76
CA ASP A 129 -10.54 22.27 23.23
C ASP A 129 -9.91 21.31 22.20
N LEU A 130 -10.75 20.55 21.47
CA LEU A 130 -10.32 19.68 20.38
C LEU A 130 -9.69 20.47 19.21
N ALA A 131 -10.25 21.63 18.86
CA ALA A 131 -9.75 22.44 17.75
C ALA A 131 -8.37 23.03 18.06
N VAL A 132 -8.14 23.46 19.31
CA VAL A 132 -6.86 24.04 19.74
C VAL A 132 -5.75 22.98 19.73
N HIS A 133 -6.00 21.78 20.26
CA HIS A 133 -4.96 20.75 20.34
C HIS A 133 -4.70 20.00 19.03
N ALA A 134 -5.67 19.91 18.12
CA ALA A 134 -5.48 19.30 16.81
C ALA A 134 -4.66 20.17 15.83
N SER A 135 -4.36 21.41 16.21
CA SER A 135 -3.65 22.41 15.38
C SER A 135 -2.13 22.41 15.56
N THR A 136 -1.59 21.51 16.39
CA THR A 136 -0.16 21.39 16.75
C THR A 136 0.36 20.03 16.32
#